data_AF-A0A318JCE6-F1
#
_entry.id   AF-A0A318JCE6-F1
#
_cell.length_a   1.000
_cell.length_b   1.000
_cell.length_c   1.000
_cell.angle_alpha   90.00
_cell.angle_beta   90.00
_cell.angle_gamma   90.00
#
_symmetry.space_group_name_H-M   'P 1'
#
loop_
_entity.id
_entity.type
_entity.pdbx_description
1 polymer ?
#
loop_
_entity_poly.entity_id
_entity_poly.type
_entity_poly.pdbx_seq_one_letter_code
_entity_poly.pdbx_strand_id
1 'polypeptide(L)'
;MWQDFKEKLIALRHMDKQCQAFAADEHRYQFGDLVTPALLEHVEKKLNLTLPEQLRQFYLTVGNGGAGPYYGLQKIEALYDYEAAKPYPGAEALMALRKRDDEDPLDESLSLDREDLSGLMPILFEGCGHEVCLITSGEKTGKIAWFSIEHGISEPDVYMLDLFTNWVDRQLEIFNAIRTLADSDYSLEDIGKQMVEKYHEYDAASLVMSVLNIQKPESLFGTKNRKTYHHAIQFPWYEEQLAHYRQNPGPGIDRP
;
A
#
# COMPACT_ATOMS: atom_id res chain seq x y z
N MET A 1 15.60 -10.91 -6.07
CA MET A 1 14.52 -9.94 -6.29
C MET A 1 13.62 -9.83 -5.07
N TRP A 2 12.73 -10.78 -4.81
CA TRP A 2 11.86 -10.72 -3.62
C TRP A 2 12.61 -10.75 -2.28
N GLN A 3 13.83 -11.31 -2.25
CA GLN A 3 14.68 -11.28 -1.06
C GLN A 3 15.08 -9.86 -0.62
N ASP A 4 15.46 -8.99 -1.57
CA ASP A 4 15.80 -7.58 -1.28
C ASP A 4 14.58 -6.84 -0.71
N PHE A 5 13.41 -7.03 -1.33
CA PHE A 5 12.15 -6.51 -0.83
C PHE A 5 11.87 -6.96 0.63
N LYS A 6 12.08 -8.24 0.96
CA LYS A 6 11.87 -8.75 2.33
C LYS A 6 12.83 -8.09 3.34
N GLU A 7 14.09 -7.90 2.97
CA GLU A 7 15.09 -7.25 3.83
C GLU A 7 14.73 -5.78 4.10
N LYS A 8 14.36 -5.05 3.05
CA LYS A 8 13.88 -3.66 3.15
C LYS A 8 12.59 -3.56 3.97
N LEU A 9 11.67 -4.51 3.83
CA LEU A 9 10.45 -4.55 4.62
C LEU A 9 10.73 -4.78 6.10
N ILE A 10 11.72 -5.63 6.42
CA ILE A 10 12.18 -5.81 7.79
C ILE A 10 12.73 -4.49 8.34
N ALA A 11 13.55 -3.77 7.58
CA ALA A 11 14.07 -2.46 7.99
C ALA A 11 12.92 -1.47 8.24
N LEU A 12 11.95 -1.38 7.32
CA LEU A 12 10.78 -0.52 7.46
C LEU A 12 9.99 -0.85 8.73
N ARG A 13 9.74 -2.13 9.01
CA ARG A 13 9.07 -2.58 10.23
C ARG A 13 9.80 -2.17 11.52
N HIS A 14 11.12 -2.11 11.50
CA HIS A 14 11.91 -1.65 12.66
C HIS A 14 11.79 -0.13 12.88
N MET A 15 11.56 0.64 11.81
CA MET A 15 11.36 2.08 11.88
C MET A 15 9.91 2.43 12.23
N ASP A 16 8.94 1.79 11.58
CA ASP A 16 7.51 2.03 11.78
C ASP A 16 6.92 1.13 12.87
N LYS A 17 7.37 1.35 14.11
CA LYS A 17 7.02 0.51 15.27
C LYS A 17 5.54 0.55 15.65
N GLN A 18 4.82 1.57 15.18
CA GLN A 18 3.39 1.76 15.42
C GLN A 18 2.52 1.59 14.17
N CYS A 19 3.08 1.13 13.05
CA CYS A 19 2.32 0.89 11.81
C CYS A 19 1.56 2.15 11.35
N GLN A 20 2.26 3.30 11.30
CA GLN A 20 1.72 4.59 10.92
C GLN A 20 1.83 4.88 9.42
N ALA A 21 2.66 4.13 8.68
CA ALA A 21 2.60 4.18 7.21
C ALA A 21 1.19 3.79 6.74
N PHE A 22 0.75 4.37 5.62
CA PHE A 22 -0.58 4.11 5.07
C PHE A 22 -0.88 2.60 4.98
N ALA A 23 -2.00 2.19 5.59
CA ALA A 23 -2.51 0.82 5.67
C ALA A 23 -1.56 -0.23 6.30
N ALA A 24 -0.44 0.19 6.91
CA ALA A 24 0.46 -0.71 7.59
C ALA A 24 -0.16 -1.37 8.83
N ASP A 25 -1.19 -0.77 9.43
CA ASP A 25 -1.90 -1.34 10.58
C ASP A 25 -2.81 -2.53 10.24
N GLU A 26 -3.08 -2.75 8.95
CA GLU A 26 -3.79 -3.92 8.42
C GLU A 26 -2.87 -5.13 8.29
N HIS A 27 -1.78 -5.01 7.54
CA HIS A 27 -0.88 -6.13 7.28
C HIS A 27 0.30 -6.21 8.26
N ARG A 28 0.60 -5.15 9.02
CA ARG A 28 1.64 -5.07 10.07
C ARG A 28 3.03 -5.51 9.60
N TYR A 29 3.33 -5.26 8.33
CA TYR A 29 4.55 -5.75 7.65
C TYR A 29 4.77 -7.27 7.73
N GLN A 30 3.68 -8.04 7.82
CA GLN A 30 3.70 -9.49 7.88
C GLN A 30 3.14 -10.11 6.61
N PHE A 31 3.68 -11.25 6.22
CA PHE A 31 3.14 -12.10 5.17
C PHE A 31 2.38 -13.26 5.79
N GLY A 32 1.46 -13.86 5.02
CA GLY A 32 0.93 -15.18 5.35
C GLY A 32 1.96 -16.28 5.17
N ASP A 33 1.60 -17.51 5.53
CA ASP A 33 2.43 -18.70 5.31
C ASP A 33 2.71 -18.91 3.82
N LEU A 34 3.82 -19.57 3.48
CA LEU A 34 4.13 -19.91 2.09
C LEU A 34 3.03 -20.80 1.49
N VAL A 35 2.61 -20.47 0.27
CA VAL A 35 1.67 -21.30 -0.48
C VAL A 35 2.39 -22.54 -0.97
N THR A 36 1.78 -23.72 -0.79
CA THR A 36 2.36 -24.96 -1.32
C THR A 36 2.15 -25.03 -2.83
N PRO A 37 3.05 -25.69 -3.59
CA PRO A 37 2.84 -25.93 -5.03
C PRO A 37 1.50 -26.60 -5.34
N ALA A 38 1.07 -27.54 -4.50
CA ALA A 38 -0.22 -28.23 -4.66
C ALA A 38 -1.43 -27.29 -4.51
N LEU A 39 -1.38 -26.34 -3.55
CA LEU A 39 -2.43 -25.33 -3.39
C LEU A 39 -2.42 -24.34 -4.56
N LEU A 40 -1.24 -23.89 -4.99
CA LEU A 40 -1.08 -23.03 -6.17
C LEU A 40 -1.71 -23.67 -7.41
N GLU A 41 -1.35 -24.92 -7.71
CA GLU A 41 -1.91 -25.67 -8.84
C GLU A 41 -3.43 -25.88 -8.71
N HIS A 42 -3.94 -26.09 -7.49
CA HIS A 42 -5.37 -26.23 -7.27
C HIS A 42 -6.12 -24.93 -7.60
N VAL A 43 -5.59 -23.78 -7.16
CA VAL A 43 -6.19 -22.47 -7.46
C VAL A 43 -6.10 -22.16 -8.95
N GLU A 44 -4.95 -22.40 -9.59
CA GLU A 44 -4.77 -22.23 -11.03
C GLU A 44 -5.78 -23.08 -11.84
N LYS A 45 -6.01 -24.33 -11.44
CA LYS A 45 -7.03 -25.20 -12.04
C LYS A 45 -8.44 -24.66 -11.82
N LYS A 46 -8.75 -24.15 -10.63
CA LYS A 46 -10.06 -23.56 -10.31
C LYS A 46 -10.34 -22.31 -11.16
N LEU A 47 -9.32 -21.47 -11.36
CA LEU A 47 -9.41 -20.26 -12.19
C LEU A 47 -9.24 -20.55 -13.69
N ASN A 48 -8.94 -21.79 -14.07
CA ASN A 48 -8.63 -22.20 -15.44
C ASN A 48 -7.54 -21.33 -16.10
N LEU A 49 -6.52 -20.96 -15.33
CA LEU A 49 -5.41 -20.13 -15.79
C LEU A 49 -4.14 -20.43 -15.01
N THR A 50 -2.99 -20.24 -15.65
CA THR A 50 -1.70 -20.22 -14.96
C THR A 50 -1.46 -18.80 -14.47
N LEU A 51 -1.25 -18.62 -13.17
CA LEU A 51 -1.01 -17.29 -12.60
C LEU A 51 0.26 -16.70 -13.23
N PRO A 52 0.33 -15.38 -13.46
CA PRO A 52 1.56 -14.79 -13.97
C PRO A 52 2.74 -15.03 -13.03
N GLU A 53 3.93 -15.22 -13.61
CA GLU A 53 5.11 -15.78 -12.93
C GLU A 53 5.50 -15.02 -11.64
N GLN A 54 5.42 -13.69 -11.63
CA GLN A 54 5.78 -12.90 -10.45
C GLN A 54 4.84 -13.16 -9.26
N LEU A 55 3.54 -13.36 -9.53
CA LEU A 55 2.56 -13.67 -8.49
C LEU A 55 2.76 -15.11 -7.96
N ARG A 56 3.05 -16.07 -8.85
CA ARG A 56 3.44 -17.45 -8.47
C ARG A 56 4.65 -17.43 -7.54
N GLN A 57 5.71 -16.73 -7.95
CA GLN A 57 6.93 -16.63 -7.16
C GLN A 57 6.69 -15.98 -5.80
N PHE A 58 5.87 -14.92 -5.74
CA PHE A 58 5.52 -14.28 -4.47
C PHE A 58 4.88 -15.28 -3.51
N TYR A 59 3.85 -15.99 -3.95
CA TYR A 59 3.14 -16.96 -3.12
C TYR A 59 4.03 -18.12 -2.63
N LEU A 60 4.93 -18.60 -3.49
CA LEU A 60 5.81 -19.72 -3.18
C LEU A 60 7.01 -19.34 -2.28
N THR A 61 7.49 -18.09 -2.34
CA THR A 61 8.79 -17.70 -1.74
C THR A 61 8.70 -16.56 -0.72
N VAL A 62 7.62 -15.78 -0.76
CA VAL A 62 7.41 -14.63 0.13
C VAL A 62 6.33 -14.95 1.16
N GLY A 63 5.12 -15.29 0.70
CA GLY A 63 4.01 -15.68 1.58
C GLY A 63 2.63 -15.51 0.93
N ASN A 64 1.62 -16.06 1.59
CA ASN A 64 0.23 -15.98 1.15
C ASN A 64 -0.39 -14.61 1.48
N GLY A 65 -0.17 -13.64 0.59
CA GLY A 65 -0.66 -12.28 0.75
C GLY A 65 0.04 -11.52 1.89
N GLY A 66 -0.56 -10.40 2.29
CA GLY A 66 -0.08 -9.56 3.39
C GLY A 66 0.75 -8.39 2.90
N ALA A 67 1.88 -8.12 3.55
CA ALA A 67 2.59 -6.86 3.40
C ALA A 67 2.94 -6.48 1.95
N GLY A 68 2.63 -5.24 1.61
CA GLY A 68 2.83 -4.68 0.28
C GLY A 68 2.21 -3.30 0.18
N PRO A 69 2.22 -2.70 -1.02
CA PRO A 69 1.55 -1.43 -1.29
C PRO A 69 0.08 -1.47 -0.88
N TYR A 70 -0.44 -0.29 -0.50
CA TYR A 70 -1.83 -0.11 -0.10
C TYR A 70 -2.24 -1.07 1.02
N TYR A 71 -3.40 -1.72 0.94
CA TYR A 71 -3.87 -2.70 1.93
C TYR A 71 -3.13 -4.05 1.88
N GLY A 72 -2.11 -4.18 1.03
CA GLY A 72 -1.32 -5.38 0.88
C GLY A 72 -1.88 -6.37 -0.14
N LEU A 73 -1.07 -7.38 -0.43
CA LEU A 73 -1.41 -8.43 -1.39
C LEU A 73 -2.54 -9.30 -0.86
N GLN A 74 -3.53 -9.56 -1.72
CA GLN A 74 -4.57 -10.52 -1.42
C GLN A 74 -4.01 -11.92 -1.16
N LYS A 75 -4.77 -12.72 -0.41
CA LYS A 75 -4.48 -14.14 -0.25
C LYS A 75 -4.88 -14.89 -1.52
N ILE A 76 -4.18 -15.97 -1.84
CA ILE A 76 -4.44 -16.78 -3.04
C ILE A 76 -5.87 -17.32 -3.07
N GLU A 77 -6.47 -17.61 -1.91
CA GLU A 77 -7.83 -18.12 -1.79
C GLU A 77 -8.91 -17.05 -2.01
N ALA A 78 -8.54 -15.77 -1.88
CA ALA A 78 -9.43 -14.62 -2.04
C ALA A 78 -9.40 -14.02 -3.46
N LEU A 79 -8.48 -14.49 -4.31
CA LEU A 79 -8.39 -14.03 -5.69
C LEU A 79 -9.68 -14.31 -6.44
N TYR A 80 -10.10 -13.31 -7.20
CA TYR A 80 -11.14 -13.38 -8.22
C TYR A 80 -10.61 -12.70 -9.48
N ASP A 81 -11.32 -12.89 -10.59
CA ASP A 81 -10.87 -12.39 -11.87
C ASP A 81 -11.98 -11.72 -12.68
N TYR A 82 -11.55 -10.88 -13.63
CA TYR A 82 -12.37 -10.34 -14.68
C TYR A 82 -12.01 -11.06 -15.98
N GLU A 83 -12.70 -12.19 -16.22
CA GLU A 83 -12.52 -13.07 -17.37
C GLU A 83 -11.05 -13.32 -17.72
N ALA A 84 -10.24 -13.71 -16.74
CA ALA A 84 -8.78 -13.67 -16.83
C ALA A 84 -8.18 -14.57 -17.93
N ALA A 85 -8.92 -15.56 -18.43
CA ALA A 85 -8.51 -16.39 -19.56
C ALA A 85 -8.64 -15.66 -20.90
N LYS A 86 -9.54 -14.67 -21.03
CA LYS A 86 -9.68 -13.87 -22.25
C LYS A 86 -8.49 -12.91 -22.38
N PRO A 87 -7.94 -12.71 -23.59
CA PRO A 87 -6.85 -11.78 -23.80
C PRO A 87 -7.24 -10.36 -23.35
N TYR A 88 -6.37 -9.74 -22.56
CA TYR A 88 -6.54 -8.34 -22.18
C TYR A 88 -6.51 -7.45 -23.44
N PRO A 89 -7.59 -6.69 -23.73
CA PRO A 89 -7.73 -5.96 -24.98
C PRO A 89 -6.93 -4.65 -25.01
N GLY A 90 -6.35 -4.24 -23.89
CA GLY A 90 -5.62 -2.98 -23.73
C GLY A 90 -6.45 -1.86 -23.11
N ALA A 91 -5.76 -0.92 -22.45
CA ALA A 91 -6.42 0.18 -21.73
C ALA A 91 -7.27 1.06 -22.65
N GLU A 92 -6.77 1.38 -23.85
CA GLU A 92 -7.51 2.19 -24.84
C GLU A 92 -8.85 1.55 -25.23
N ALA A 93 -8.85 0.24 -25.48
CA ALA A 93 -10.06 -0.50 -25.85
C ALA A 93 -11.10 -0.52 -24.72
N LEU A 94 -10.66 -0.75 -23.48
CA LEU A 94 -11.55 -0.73 -22.31
C LEU A 94 -12.05 0.68 -21.99
N MET A 95 -11.20 1.70 -22.14
CA MET A 95 -11.61 3.10 -21.95
C MET A 95 -12.68 3.54 -22.96
N ALA A 96 -12.67 2.97 -24.17
CA ALA A 96 -13.72 3.21 -25.17
C ALA A 96 -15.08 2.58 -24.81
N LEU A 97 -15.13 1.69 -23.81
CA LEU A 97 -16.37 1.07 -23.33
C LEU A 97 -17.06 1.86 -22.20
N ARG A 98 -16.43 2.91 -21.67
CA ARG A 98 -17.03 3.69 -20.59
C ARG A 98 -18.36 4.30 -21.01
N LYS A 99 -19.32 4.28 -20.11
CA LYS A 99 -20.68 4.77 -20.34
C LYS A 99 -21.03 5.81 -19.28
N ARG A 100 -22.01 6.65 -19.61
CA ARG A 100 -22.59 7.57 -18.64
C ARG A 100 -23.44 6.77 -17.67
N ASP A 101 -23.50 7.20 -16.42
CA ASP A 101 -24.52 6.68 -15.51
C ASP A 101 -25.90 7.14 -15.98
N ASP A 102 -26.75 6.17 -16.35
CA ASP A 102 -28.11 6.44 -16.80
C ASP A 102 -29.07 6.73 -15.61
N GLU A 103 -28.65 6.49 -14.36
CA GLU A 103 -29.46 6.73 -13.16
C GLU A 103 -29.50 8.21 -12.73
N ASP A 104 -28.45 8.99 -13.00
CA ASP A 104 -28.40 10.44 -12.74
C ASP A 104 -28.13 11.26 -14.02
N PRO A 105 -29.17 11.85 -14.64
CA PRO A 105 -29.03 12.68 -15.83
C PRO A 105 -28.23 13.98 -15.63
N LEU A 106 -27.89 14.35 -14.40
CA LEU A 106 -27.01 15.48 -14.08
C LEU A 106 -25.56 15.05 -13.87
N ASP A 107 -25.29 13.77 -13.69
CA ASP A 107 -23.93 13.26 -13.62
C ASP A 107 -23.38 13.08 -15.04
N GLU A 108 -22.32 13.82 -15.38
CA GLU A 108 -21.62 13.69 -16.67
C GLU A 108 -20.42 12.73 -16.57
N SER A 109 -20.22 12.08 -15.41
CA SER A 109 -19.16 11.10 -15.21
C SER A 109 -19.35 9.88 -16.11
N LEU A 110 -18.22 9.32 -16.54
CA LEU A 110 -18.18 8.09 -17.33
C LEU A 110 -17.58 7.00 -16.48
N SER A 111 -18.33 5.92 -16.24
CA SER A 111 -17.87 4.76 -15.49
C SER A 111 -17.54 3.60 -16.41
N LEU A 112 -16.69 2.70 -15.92
CA LEU A 112 -16.41 1.42 -16.56
C LEU A 112 -17.00 0.29 -15.71
N ASP A 113 -17.91 -0.47 -16.30
CA ASP A 113 -18.53 -1.61 -15.64
C ASP A 113 -17.52 -2.75 -15.47
N ARG A 114 -17.57 -3.44 -14.33
CA ARG A 114 -16.68 -4.58 -14.06
C ARG A 114 -16.91 -5.73 -15.03
N GLU A 115 -18.12 -5.85 -15.54
CA GLU A 115 -18.56 -6.84 -16.53
C GLU A 115 -17.90 -6.62 -17.90
N ASP A 116 -17.45 -5.39 -18.19
CA ASP A 116 -16.74 -5.05 -19.43
C ASP A 116 -15.22 -5.35 -19.33
N LEU A 117 -14.71 -5.64 -18.13
CA LEU A 117 -13.31 -5.98 -17.91
C LEU A 117 -13.01 -7.43 -18.34
N SER A 118 -11.85 -7.62 -18.98
CA SER A 118 -11.38 -8.95 -19.38
C SER A 118 -9.86 -9.05 -19.31
N GLY A 119 -9.34 -10.25 -19.02
CA GLY A 119 -7.90 -10.50 -18.93
C GLY A 119 -7.21 -9.88 -17.71
N LEU A 120 -7.96 -9.63 -16.64
CA LEU A 120 -7.47 -8.95 -15.43
C LEU A 120 -7.75 -9.75 -14.16
N MET A 121 -6.87 -9.62 -13.19
CA MET A 121 -7.02 -10.19 -11.85
C MET A 121 -6.64 -9.16 -10.79
N PRO A 122 -7.58 -8.63 -10.00
CA PRO A 122 -7.28 -7.77 -8.87
C PRO A 122 -6.36 -8.47 -7.87
N ILE A 123 -5.26 -7.81 -7.49
CA ILE A 123 -4.28 -8.35 -6.53
C ILE A 123 -4.04 -7.41 -5.34
N LEU A 124 -4.29 -6.11 -5.49
CA LEU A 124 -4.23 -5.12 -4.41
C LEU A 124 -5.49 -4.24 -4.45
N PHE A 125 -5.84 -3.70 -3.29
CA PHE A 125 -6.87 -2.68 -3.15
C PHE A 125 -6.25 -1.40 -2.64
N GLU A 126 -6.58 -0.26 -3.26
CA GLU A 126 -6.20 1.06 -2.74
C GLU A 126 -7.27 1.65 -1.82
N GLY A 127 -8.51 1.17 -1.95
CA GLY A 127 -9.71 1.74 -1.33
C GLY A 127 -10.57 2.50 -2.33
N CYS A 128 -11.76 2.94 -1.92
CA CYS A 128 -12.67 3.76 -2.73
C CYS A 128 -12.92 3.20 -4.15
N GLY A 129 -13.06 1.88 -4.30
CA GLY A 129 -13.29 1.24 -5.60
C GLY A 129 -12.10 1.20 -6.57
N HIS A 130 -10.88 1.48 -6.09
CA HIS A 130 -9.65 1.39 -6.86
C HIS A 130 -8.95 0.05 -6.62
N GLU A 131 -8.65 -0.63 -7.72
CA GLU A 131 -8.07 -1.97 -7.75
C GLU A 131 -6.79 -1.96 -8.58
N VAL A 132 -5.74 -2.60 -8.07
CA VAL A 132 -4.53 -2.85 -8.84
C VAL A 132 -4.61 -4.27 -9.35
N CYS A 133 -4.76 -4.40 -10.67
CA CYS A 133 -4.96 -5.65 -11.37
C CYS A 133 -3.66 -6.13 -12.02
N LEU A 134 -3.47 -7.43 -12.04
CA LEU A 134 -2.48 -8.10 -12.85
C LEU A 134 -3.11 -8.49 -14.19
N ILE A 135 -2.43 -8.22 -15.30
CA ILE A 135 -2.84 -8.68 -16.62
C ILE A 135 -2.49 -10.17 -16.72
N THR A 136 -3.48 -11.01 -17.00
CA THR A 136 -3.36 -12.47 -16.92
C THR A 136 -3.29 -13.18 -18.26
N SER A 137 -3.69 -12.52 -19.34
CA SER A 137 -3.73 -13.11 -20.69
C SER A 137 -3.49 -12.03 -21.76
N GLY A 138 -2.87 -12.43 -22.88
CA GLY A 138 -2.49 -11.52 -23.96
C GLY A 138 -1.03 -11.02 -23.88
N GLU A 139 -0.68 -10.08 -24.75
CA GLU A 139 0.72 -9.65 -24.96
C GLU A 139 1.36 -8.99 -23.74
N LYS A 140 0.55 -8.44 -22.83
CA LYS A 140 0.99 -7.70 -21.65
C LYS A 140 0.91 -8.51 -20.35
N THR A 141 0.75 -9.84 -20.46
CA THR A 141 0.66 -10.74 -19.30
C THR A 141 1.79 -10.52 -18.30
N GLY A 142 1.44 -10.41 -17.02
CA GLY A 142 2.35 -10.16 -15.90
C GLY A 142 2.59 -8.68 -15.56
N LYS A 143 2.10 -7.75 -16.38
CA LYS A 143 2.12 -6.31 -16.07
C LYS A 143 0.88 -5.88 -15.28
N ILE A 144 0.96 -4.68 -14.71
CA ILE A 144 -0.09 -4.11 -13.88
C ILE A 144 -1.02 -3.21 -14.72
N ALA A 145 -2.31 -3.27 -14.42
CA ALA A 145 -3.32 -2.29 -14.82
C ALA A 145 -4.06 -1.77 -13.59
N TRP A 146 -4.26 -0.45 -13.51
CA TRP A 146 -5.04 0.20 -12.46
C TRP A 146 -6.47 0.36 -12.92
N PHE A 147 -7.41 -0.17 -12.15
CA PHE A 147 -8.83 -0.01 -12.39
C PHE A 147 -9.45 0.90 -11.33
N SER A 148 -10.29 1.82 -11.79
CA SER A 148 -11.13 2.70 -10.99
C SER A 148 -12.51 2.73 -11.63
N ILE A 149 -13.56 2.59 -10.83
CA ILE A 149 -14.94 2.72 -11.32
C ILE A 149 -15.16 4.12 -11.91
N GLU A 150 -14.57 5.16 -11.28
CA GLU A 150 -14.76 6.56 -11.65
C GLU A 150 -13.84 7.02 -12.80
N HIS A 151 -12.66 6.42 -12.92
CA HIS A 151 -11.64 6.87 -13.88
C HIS A 151 -11.39 5.87 -15.02
N GLY A 152 -11.94 4.67 -14.94
CA GLY A 152 -11.73 3.59 -15.90
C GLY A 152 -10.42 2.85 -15.64
N ILE A 153 -9.65 2.58 -16.71
CA ILE A 153 -8.42 1.80 -16.62
C ILE A 153 -7.19 2.58 -17.06
N SER A 154 -6.09 2.38 -16.36
CA SER A 154 -4.76 2.88 -16.66
C SER A 154 -3.76 1.73 -16.73
N GLU A 155 -2.78 1.83 -17.61
CA GLU A 155 -1.75 0.82 -17.82
C GLU A 155 -0.38 1.51 -17.89
N PRO A 156 0.33 1.66 -16.75
CA PRO A 156 1.57 2.44 -16.69
C PRO A 156 2.82 1.65 -17.09
N ASP A 157 2.66 0.46 -17.66
CA ASP A 157 3.77 -0.41 -18.10
C ASP A 157 4.72 -0.84 -16.96
N VAL A 158 4.16 -1.22 -15.81
CA VAL A 158 4.90 -1.60 -14.60
C VAL A 158 4.68 -3.09 -14.27
N TYR A 159 5.69 -3.76 -13.75
CA TYR A 159 5.56 -5.13 -13.20
C TYR A 159 5.30 -5.13 -11.69
N MET A 160 4.74 -6.23 -11.18
CA MET A 160 4.41 -6.39 -9.76
C MET A 160 5.62 -6.17 -8.84
N LEU A 161 6.79 -6.70 -9.18
CA LEU A 161 7.98 -6.53 -8.35
C LEU A 161 8.35 -5.05 -8.23
N ASP A 162 8.36 -4.30 -9.34
CA ASP A 162 8.73 -2.88 -9.35
C ASP A 162 7.78 -2.07 -8.48
N LEU A 163 6.48 -2.37 -8.54
CA LEU A 163 5.47 -1.74 -7.69
C LEU A 163 5.78 -1.95 -6.19
N PHE A 164 6.15 -3.18 -5.80
CA PHE A 164 6.46 -3.52 -4.41
C PHE A 164 7.80 -2.92 -3.94
N THR A 165 8.84 -2.97 -4.78
CA THR A 165 10.15 -2.41 -4.44
C THR A 165 10.09 -0.89 -4.35
N ASN A 166 9.43 -0.23 -5.31
CA ASN A 166 9.26 1.22 -5.29
C ASN A 166 8.48 1.68 -4.06
N TRP A 167 7.44 0.94 -3.65
CA TRP A 167 6.71 1.23 -2.44
C TRP A 167 7.60 1.14 -1.19
N VAL A 168 8.32 0.03 -0.99
CA VAL A 168 9.15 -0.11 0.23
C VAL A 168 10.31 0.88 0.24
N ASP A 169 10.93 1.16 -0.91
CA ASP A 169 11.99 2.15 -1.03
C ASP A 169 11.48 3.55 -0.70
N ARG A 170 10.32 3.92 -1.25
CA ARG A 170 9.65 5.19 -0.94
C ARG A 170 9.33 5.33 0.55
N GLN A 171 8.81 4.29 1.18
CA GLN A 171 8.52 4.29 2.60
C GLN A 171 9.80 4.41 3.44
N LEU A 172 10.86 3.68 3.10
CA LEU A 172 12.15 3.83 3.78
C LEU A 172 12.71 5.25 3.65
N GLU A 173 12.61 5.89 2.48
CA GLU A 173 13.01 7.29 2.31
C GLU A 173 12.25 8.23 3.23
N ILE A 174 10.92 8.08 3.33
CA ILE A 174 10.05 8.87 4.21
C ILE A 174 10.47 8.69 5.68
N PHE A 175 10.60 7.44 6.14
CA PHE A 175 10.94 7.15 7.53
C PHE A 175 12.36 7.59 7.90
N ASN A 176 13.31 7.51 6.96
CA ASN A 176 14.67 8.03 7.16
C ASN A 176 14.68 9.57 7.24
N ALA A 177 13.87 10.24 6.42
CA ALA A 177 13.73 11.69 6.51
C ALA A 177 13.10 12.09 7.85
N ILE A 178 12.04 11.41 8.28
CA ILE A 178 11.41 11.65 9.59
C ILE A 178 12.40 11.46 10.73
N ARG A 179 13.21 10.38 10.73
CA ARG A 179 14.27 10.17 11.73
C ARG A 179 15.23 11.36 11.76
N THR A 180 15.77 11.72 10.60
CA THR A 180 16.73 12.83 10.47
C THR A 180 16.15 14.15 10.98
N LEU A 181 14.89 14.44 10.63
CA LEU A 181 14.18 15.64 11.05
C LEU A 181 13.86 15.63 12.56
N ALA A 182 13.48 14.48 13.12
CA ALA A 182 13.23 14.34 14.56
C ALA A 182 14.49 14.62 15.40
N ASP A 183 15.66 14.19 14.91
CA ASP A 183 16.96 14.39 15.56
C ASP A 183 17.54 15.82 15.38
N SER A 184 16.97 16.63 14.49
CA SER A 184 17.34 18.03 14.26
C SER A 184 16.74 19.00 15.31
N ASP A 185 16.93 20.31 15.12
CA ASP A 185 16.32 21.37 15.93
C ASP A 185 14.97 21.89 15.38
N TYR A 186 14.49 21.37 14.24
CA TYR A 186 13.21 21.78 13.65
C TYR A 186 12.03 21.60 14.61
N SER A 187 11.10 22.54 14.59
CA SER A 187 9.80 22.40 15.27
C SER A 187 8.96 21.31 14.59
N LEU A 188 7.98 20.74 15.30
CA LEU A 188 7.11 19.72 14.71
C LEU A 188 6.31 20.28 13.50
N GLU A 189 5.96 21.56 13.54
CA GLU A 189 5.31 22.25 12.41
C GLU A 189 6.22 22.32 11.19
N ASP A 190 7.50 22.66 11.38
CA ASP A 190 8.48 22.74 10.28
C ASP A 190 8.82 21.36 9.70
N ILE A 191 8.86 20.33 10.54
CA ILE A 191 8.95 18.94 10.10
C ILE A 191 7.74 18.62 9.21
N GLY A 192 6.52 18.94 9.66
CA GLY A 192 5.30 18.75 8.89
C GLY A 192 5.35 19.44 7.52
N LYS A 193 5.77 20.71 7.47
CA LYS A 193 5.90 21.47 6.21
C LYS A 193 6.85 20.81 5.22
N GLN A 194 8.04 20.40 5.68
CA GLN A 194 9.03 19.75 4.82
C GLN A 194 8.55 18.39 4.30
N MET A 195 7.85 17.63 5.14
CA MET A 195 7.28 16.33 4.76
C MET A 195 6.16 16.48 3.74
N VAL A 196 5.30 17.50 3.87
CA VAL A 196 4.28 17.82 2.87
C VAL A 196 4.93 18.25 1.55
N GLU A 197 5.88 19.18 1.59
CA GLU A 197 6.51 19.76 0.39
C GLU A 197 7.26 18.71 -0.44
N LYS A 198 8.07 17.87 0.22
CA LYS A 198 8.94 16.91 -0.47
C LYS A 198 8.25 15.59 -0.75
N TYR A 199 7.36 15.16 0.14
CA TYR A 199 6.89 13.78 0.18
C TYR A 199 5.38 13.63 0.09
N HIS A 200 4.62 14.74 0.10
CA HIS A 200 3.15 14.73 0.20
C HIS A 200 2.66 13.92 1.41
N GLU A 201 3.42 13.96 2.50
CA GLU A 201 3.10 13.28 3.75
C GLU A 201 2.51 14.27 4.74
N TYR A 202 1.23 14.09 5.06
CA TYR A 202 0.41 15.03 5.84
C TYR A 202 0.31 14.65 7.32
N ASP A 203 0.79 13.47 7.72
CA ASP A 203 0.75 13.00 9.12
C ASP A 203 2.16 12.74 9.69
N ALA A 204 3.06 13.69 9.44
CA ALA A 204 4.45 13.61 9.92
C ALA A 204 4.55 13.41 11.45
N ALA A 205 3.63 14.00 12.24
CA ALA A 205 3.65 13.87 13.69
C ALA A 205 3.46 12.41 14.16
N SER A 206 2.55 11.68 13.51
CA SER A 206 2.37 10.25 13.75
C SER A 206 3.60 9.45 13.38
N LEU A 207 4.22 9.74 12.23
CA LEU A 207 5.44 9.06 11.79
C LEU A 207 6.59 9.28 12.78
N VAL A 208 6.76 10.50 13.29
CA VAL A 208 7.74 10.80 14.34
C VAL A 208 7.51 9.90 15.55
N MET A 209 6.28 9.81 16.07
CA MET A 209 6.01 8.94 17.23
C MET A 209 6.34 7.46 16.97
N SER A 210 6.06 6.99 15.76
CA SER A 210 6.39 5.62 15.37
C SER A 210 7.89 5.36 15.36
N VAL A 211 8.63 6.26 14.72
CA VAL A 211 10.09 6.26 14.64
C VAL A 211 10.71 6.32 16.04
N LEU A 212 10.18 7.16 16.93
CA LEU A 212 10.64 7.29 18.31
C LEU A 212 10.14 6.19 19.25
N ASN A 213 9.26 5.29 18.78
CA ASN A 213 8.60 4.25 19.58
C ASN A 213 7.74 4.78 20.75
N ILE A 214 7.13 5.95 20.61
CA ILE A 214 6.37 6.62 21.68
C ILE A 214 4.88 6.33 21.53
N GLN A 215 4.34 5.42 22.34
CA GLN A 215 2.95 4.97 22.22
C GLN A 215 1.96 6.10 22.45
N LYS A 216 1.00 6.25 21.52
CA LYS A 216 -0.07 7.23 21.61
C LYS A 216 -1.10 6.79 22.68
N PRO A 217 -1.41 7.64 23.68
CA PRO A 217 -2.37 7.28 24.71
C PRO A 217 -3.79 7.19 24.15
N GLU A 218 -4.49 6.09 24.42
CA GLU A 218 -5.87 5.86 23.95
C GLU A 218 -6.85 6.94 24.44
N SER A 219 -6.58 7.54 25.62
CA SER A 219 -7.41 8.63 26.16
C SER A 219 -7.42 9.88 25.29
N LEU A 220 -6.40 10.06 24.43
CA LEU A 220 -6.22 11.24 23.59
C LEU A 220 -6.40 10.94 22.10
N PHE A 221 -6.02 9.74 21.66
CA PHE A 221 -6.04 9.34 20.25
C PHE A 221 -7.14 8.33 19.92
N GLY A 222 -7.84 7.81 20.93
CA GLY A 222 -8.82 6.75 20.79
C GLY A 222 -8.18 5.38 20.62
N THR A 223 -9.01 4.40 20.25
CA THR A 223 -8.59 3.01 20.01
C THR A 223 -8.55 2.72 18.52
N LYS A 224 -8.01 1.57 18.10
CA LYS A 224 -7.99 1.14 16.68
C LYS A 224 -9.36 1.26 15.99
N ASN A 225 -10.44 0.93 16.70
CA ASN A 225 -11.81 0.92 16.14
C ASN A 225 -12.56 2.25 16.33
N ARG A 226 -11.96 3.22 17.05
CA ARG A 226 -12.58 4.51 17.36
C ARG A 226 -11.48 5.56 17.48
N LYS A 227 -10.83 5.87 16.36
CA LYS A 227 -9.82 6.93 16.28
C LYS A 227 -10.46 8.28 16.59
N THR A 228 -9.80 9.08 17.41
CA THR A 228 -10.21 10.45 17.73
C THR A 228 -9.32 11.41 16.95
N TYR A 229 -9.92 12.31 16.17
CA TYR A 229 -9.19 13.31 15.39
C TYR A 229 -9.52 14.70 15.93
N HIS A 230 -8.67 15.18 16.83
CA HIS A 230 -8.78 16.53 17.39
C HIS A 230 -7.40 17.19 17.33
N HIS A 231 -6.99 17.62 16.13
CA HIS A 231 -5.67 18.18 15.85
C HIS A 231 -5.23 19.23 16.89
N ALA A 232 -6.11 20.17 17.25
CA ALA A 232 -5.80 21.22 18.22
C ALA A 232 -5.52 20.71 19.65
N ILE A 233 -6.07 19.55 20.03
CA ILE A 233 -5.89 18.93 21.36
C ILE A 233 -4.69 17.98 21.36
N GLN A 234 -4.40 17.35 20.22
CA GLN A 234 -3.36 16.34 20.07
C GLN A 234 -1.98 16.94 19.80
N PHE A 235 -1.92 18.07 19.09
CA PHE A 235 -0.65 18.70 18.70
C PHE A 235 0.27 19.03 19.88
N PRO A 236 -0.21 19.62 21.00
CA PRO A 236 0.64 19.91 22.16
C PRO A 236 1.31 18.66 22.75
N TRP A 237 0.61 17.51 22.74
CA TRP A 237 1.18 16.25 23.20
C TRP A 237 2.33 15.79 22.30
N TYR A 238 2.17 15.88 20.98
CA TYR A 238 3.25 15.50 20.06
C TYR A 238 4.50 16.37 20.25
N GLU A 239 4.32 17.68 20.45
CA GLU A 239 5.44 18.61 20.72
C GLU A 239 6.17 18.27 22.02
N GLU A 240 5.41 17.98 23.08
CA GLU A 240 5.96 17.56 24.37
C GLU A 240 6.80 16.28 24.23
N GLN A 241 6.30 15.28 23.50
CA GLN A 241 7.02 14.02 23.28
C GLN A 241 8.32 14.21 22.49
N LEU A 242 8.29 15.03 21.43
CA LEU A 242 9.49 15.34 20.65
C LEU A 242 10.53 16.10 21.49
N ALA A 243 10.10 17.08 22.28
CA ALA A 243 10.97 17.82 23.18
C ALA A 243 11.59 16.91 24.26
N HIS A 244 10.77 16.04 24.87
CA HIS A 244 11.23 15.08 25.87
C HIS A 244 12.27 14.11 25.31
N TYR A 245 12.04 13.59 24.10
CA TYR A 245 12.99 12.72 23.38
C TYR A 245 14.34 13.42 23.16
N ARG A 246 14.34 14.68 22.71
CA ARG A 246 15.57 15.44 22.44
C ARG A 246 16.37 15.73 23.71
N GLN A 247 15.69 15.93 24.84
CA GLN A 247 16.31 16.16 26.14
C GLN A 247 16.82 14.87 26.80
N ASN A 248 16.18 13.73 26.52
CA ASN A 248 16.49 12.43 27.12
C ASN A 248 16.63 11.36 26.03
N PRO A 249 17.66 11.45 25.15
CA PRO A 249 17.89 10.42 24.15
C PRO A 249 18.17 9.11 24.89
N GLY A 250 17.34 8.08 24.64
CA GLY A 250 17.47 6.80 25.30
C GLY A 250 18.87 6.19 25.14
N PRO A 251 19.31 5.30 26.04
CA PRO A 251 20.62 4.68 25.95
C PRO A 251 20.69 3.82 24.67
N GLY A 252 21.51 4.24 23.69
CA GLY A 252 21.83 3.43 22.50
C GLY A 252 21.32 3.95 21.15
N ILE A 253 20.97 5.23 21.02
CA ILE A 253 20.85 5.83 19.68
C ILE A 253 22.18 6.51 19.38
N ASP A 254 23.06 5.83 18.63
CA ASP A 254 24.20 6.48 18.00
C ASP A 254 23.64 7.60 17.12
N ARG A 255 23.87 8.84 17.53
CA ARG A 255 23.66 9.98 16.66
C ARG A 255 24.69 9.85 15.53
N PRO A 256 24.30 10.03 14.26
CA PRO A 256 25.25 10.05 13.15
C PRO A 256 26.33 11.11 13.35
#